data_AF-A0A927NDH3-F1
#
_entry.id   AF-A0A927NDH3-F1
#
_cell.length_a   1.000
_cell.length_b   1.000
_cell.length_c   1.000
_cell.angle_alpha   90.00
_cell.angle_beta   90.00
_cell.angle_gamma   90.00
#
_symmetry.space_group_name_H-M   'P 1'
#
loop_
_entity.id
_entity.type
_entity.pdbx_description
1 polymer ?
#
loop_
_entity_poly.entity_id
_entity_poly.type
_entity_poly.pdbx_seq_one_letter_code
_entity_poly.pdbx_strand_id
1 'polypeptide(L)'
;MDKYIINGGKKLYGKIQLQSAKNTVLPLLAAAVLTDEQVVIRNVPRISDVENMLHILTEVGCKIRRQKDCAIIDSSNAVSHEIPTRLTRELRSSVFMLGSVLTR
;
A
#
# COMPACT_ATOMS: atom_id res chain seq x y z
N MET A 1 -5.44 -0.86 -25.52
CA MET A 1 -6.14 0.21 -24.77
C MET A 1 -7.48 -0.33 -24.36
N ASP A 2 -7.67 -0.53 -23.06
CA ASP A 2 -8.95 -0.97 -22.53
C ASP A 2 -9.94 0.20 -22.54
N LYS A 3 -11.23 -0.11 -22.72
CA LYS A 3 -12.29 0.90 -22.73
C LYS A 3 -13.50 0.40 -21.96
N TYR A 4 -14.16 1.31 -21.26
CA TYR A 4 -15.48 1.08 -20.70
C TYR A 4 -16.54 1.48 -21.73
N ILE A 5 -17.46 0.56 -22.05
CA ILE A 5 -18.66 0.86 -22.85
C ILE A 5 -19.84 0.90 -21.89
N ILE A 6 -20.37 2.09 -21.61
CA ILE A 6 -21.48 2.30 -20.68
C ILE A 6 -22.76 2.55 -21.48
N ASN A 7 -23.75 1.67 -21.31
CA ASN A 7 -25.09 1.85 -21.87
C ASN A 7 -26.01 2.45 -20.80
N GLY A 8 -26.34 3.73 -20.93
CA GLY A 8 -27.13 4.49 -19.95
C GLY A 8 -28.61 4.07 -19.87
N GLY A 9 -29.39 4.85 -19.12
CA GLY A 9 -30.85 4.70 -19.02
C GLY A 9 -31.37 3.81 -17.88
N LYS A 10 -30.47 3.21 -17.08
CA LYS A 10 -30.85 2.38 -15.92
C LYS A 10 -30.54 3.10 -14.60
N LYS A 11 -31.55 3.22 -13.73
CA LYS A 11 -31.34 3.66 -12.33
C LYS A 11 -30.60 2.57 -11.57
N LEU A 12 -29.63 2.95 -10.74
CA LEU A 12 -28.94 2.02 -9.85
C LEU A 12 -29.78 1.75 -8.60
N TYR A 13 -29.90 0.48 -8.21
CA TYR A 13 -30.54 0.06 -6.96
C TYR A 13 -29.77 -1.12 -6.36
N GLY A 14 -29.45 -1.05 -5.08
CA GLY A 14 -28.69 -2.09 -4.38
C GLY A 14 -27.83 -1.53 -3.25
N LYS A 15 -26.93 -2.37 -2.74
CA LYS A 15 -25.94 -2.02 -1.72
C LYS A 15 -24.58 -2.54 -2.16
N ILE A 16 -23.52 -1.83 -1.81
CA ILE A 16 -22.14 -2.26 -1.99
C ILE A 16 -21.41 -2.18 -0.65
N GLN A 17 -20.42 -3.04 -0.46
CA GLN A 17 -19.48 -2.91 0.65
C GLN A 17 -18.35 -1.98 0.24
N LEU A 18 -18.09 -0.96 1.04
CA LEU A 18 -16.96 -0.05 0.81
C LEU A 18 -15.66 -0.70 1.26
N GLN A 19 -14.63 -0.57 0.43
CA GLN A 19 -13.26 -0.92 0.78
C GLN A 19 -12.60 0.24 1.55
N SER A 20 -11.52 -0.06 2.27
CA SER A 20 -10.73 0.97 2.95
C SER A 20 -10.16 1.98 1.96
N ALA A 21 -10.09 3.23 2.38
CA ALA A 21 -9.54 4.30 1.56
C ALA A 21 -8.02 4.10 1.36
N LYS A 22 -7.55 4.09 0.10
CA LYS A 22 -6.12 3.96 -0.19
C LYS A 22 -5.27 5.00 0.54
N ASN A 23 -5.79 6.23 0.63
CA ASN A 23 -5.07 7.36 1.22
C ASN A 23 -4.92 7.23 2.75
N THR A 24 -5.66 6.33 3.38
CA THR A 24 -5.45 5.94 4.79
C THR A 24 -4.46 4.78 4.89
N VAL A 25 -4.56 3.81 3.97
CA VAL A 25 -3.70 2.61 3.99
C VAL A 25 -2.24 2.95 3.64
N LEU A 26 -1.98 3.82 2.66
CA LEU A 26 -0.62 4.13 2.23
C LEU A 26 0.25 4.76 3.34
N PRO A 27 -0.21 5.75 4.12
CA PRO A 27 0.55 6.24 5.27
C PRO A 27 0.74 5.20 6.37
N LEU A 28 -0.26 4.34 6.63
CA LEU A 28 -0.13 3.24 7.61
C LEU A 28 0.93 2.23 7.19
N LEU A 29 1.01 1.91 5.89
CA LEU A 29 2.07 1.07 5.33
C LEU A 29 3.44 1.68 5.54
N ALA A 30 3.60 2.99 5.33
CA ALA A 30 4.87 3.68 5.59
C ALA A 30 5.22 3.64 7.09
N ALA A 31 4.24 3.96 7.95
CA ALA A 31 4.43 3.99 9.40
C ALA A 31 4.77 2.62 9.99
N ALA A 32 4.40 1.51 9.33
CA ALA A 32 4.78 0.18 9.77
C ALA A 32 6.31 0.00 9.87
N VAL A 33 7.08 0.75 9.07
CA VAL A 33 8.54 0.74 9.15
C VAL A 33 9.05 1.31 10.48
N LEU A 34 8.31 2.19 11.16
CA LEU A 34 8.80 2.89 12.36
C LEU A 34 8.96 2.02 13.62
N THR A 35 8.58 0.74 13.57
CA THR A 35 8.67 -0.20 14.69
C THR A 35 9.34 -1.49 14.27
N ASP A 36 10.01 -2.18 15.18
CA ASP A 36 10.54 -3.53 14.97
C ASP A 36 9.51 -4.62 15.27
N GLU A 37 8.37 -4.26 15.84
CA GLU A 37 7.26 -5.18 16.08
C GLU A 37 6.50 -5.52 14.79
N GLN A 38 5.92 -6.72 14.73
CA GLN A 38 5.08 -7.11 13.61
C GLN A 38 3.79 -6.27 13.57
N VAL A 39 3.55 -5.59 12.44
CA VAL A 39 2.35 -4.76 12.20
C VAL A 39 1.36 -5.51 11.33
N VAL A 40 0.08 -5.51 11.72
CA VAL A 40 -1.02 -6.12 10.95
C VAL A 40 -2.03 -5.05 10.55
N ILE A 41 -2.10 -4.74 9.26
CA ILE A 41 -3.08 -3.80 8.70
C ILE A 41 -4.20 -4.63 8.07
N ARG A 42 -5.43 -4.42 8.53
CA ARG A 42 -6.64 -5.13 8.06
C ARG A 42 -7.36 -4.34 6.97
N ASN A 43 -8.19 -5.03 6.18
CA ASN A 43 -8.99 -4.47 5.10
C ASN A 43 -8.17 -3.65 4.08
N VAL A 44 -6.99 -4.15 3.72
CA VAL A 44 -6.08 -3.54 2.74
C VAL A 44 -6.62 -3.79 1.32
N PRO A 45 -6.95 -2.74 0.53
CA PRO A 45 -7.51 -2.89 -0.80
C PRO A 45 -6.44 -3.42 -1.78
N ARG A 46 -6.88 -4.22 -2.75
CA ARG A 46 -6.03 -4.79 -3.81
C ARG A 46 -6.01 -3.88 -5.03
N ILE A 47 -5.26 -2.79 -4.93
CA ILE A 47 -5.11 -1.81 -6.00
C ILE A 47 -3.62 -1.54 -6.25
N SER A 48 -3.31 -1.07 -7.46
CA SER A 48 -1.94 -0.83 -7.92
C SER A 48 -1.08 -0.04 -6.90
N ASP A 49 -1.63 1.04 -6.35
CA ASP A 49 -0.88 1.91 -5.43
C ASP A 49 -0.46 1.17 -4.16
N VAL A 50 -1.32 0.29 -3.66
CA VAL A 50 -1.02 -0.53 -2.47
C VAL A 50 0.01 -1.59 -2.82
N GLU A 51 -0.10 -2.27 -3.96
CA GLU A 51 0.91 -3.25 -4.38
C GLU A 51 2.28 -2.59 -4.54
N ASN A 52 2.33 -1.42 -5.20
CA ASN A 52 3.56 -0.66 -5.39
C ASN A 52 4.17 -0.26 -4.04
N MET A 53 3.35 0.15 -3.07
CA MET A 53 3.82 0.47 -1.73
C MET A 53 4.37 -0.76 -1.00
N LEU A 54 3.73 -1.93 -1.11
CA LEU A 54 4.24 -3.18 -0.54
C LEU A 54 5.56 -3.60 -1.23
N HIS A 55 5.70 -3.38 -2.53
CA HIS A 55 6.97 -3.62 -3.21
C HIS A 55 8.08 -2.70 -2.67
N ILE A 56 7.79 -1.40 -2.50
CA ILE A 56 8.74 -0.45 -1.88
C ILE A 56 9.15 -0.93 -0.49
N LEU A 57 8.19 -1.34 0.34
CA LEU A 57 8.46 -1.88 1.68
C LEU A 57 9.37 -3.13 1.64
N THR A 58 9.21 -3.98 0.64
CA THR A 58 10.07 -5.16 0.44
C THR A 58 11.50 -4.76 0.09
N GLU A 59 11.68 -3.76 -0.80
CA GLU A 59 13.00 -3.24 -1.19
C GLU A 59 13.75 -2.57 -0.04
N VAL A 60 13.03 -1.93 0.91
CA VAL A 60 13.65 -1.38 2.12
C VAL A 60 13.97 -2.45 3.18
N GLY A 61 13.67 -3.72 2.90
CA GLY A 61 14.03 -4.87 3.75
C GLY A 61 12.92 -5.38 4.66
N CYS A 62 11.68 -4.91 4.50
CA CYS A 62 10.56 -5.46 5.26
C CYS A 62 10.16 -6.83 4.71
N LYS A 63 9.79 -7.75 5.61
CA LYS A 63 9.13 -9.01 5.23
C LYS A 63 7.62 -8.78 5.23
N ILE A 64 6.99 -9.07 4.10
CA ILE A 64 5.56 -8.83 3.91
C ILE A 64 4.85 -10.14 3.61
N ARG A 65 3.75 -10.38 4.31
CA ARG A 65 2.84 -11.49 4.04
C ARG A 65 1.42 -10.95 3.86
N ARG A 66 0.79 -11.32 2.75
CA ARG A 66 -0.64 -11.12 2.58
C ARG A 66 -1.43 -12.32 3.08
N GLN A 67 -2.49 -12.03 3.84
CA GLN A 67 -3.46 -13.03 4.26
C GLN A 67 -4.87 -12.45 4.14
N LYS A 68 -5.67 -12.99 3.20
CA LYS A 68 -7.00 -12.46 2.85
C LYS A 68 -6.93 -10.97 2.45
N ASP A 69 -7.49 -10.10 3.29
CA ASP A 69 -7.49 -8.64 3.15
C ASP A 69 -6.55 -7.97 4.17
N CYS A 70 -5.59 -8.71 4.73
CA CYS A 70 -4.59 -8.18 5.65
C CYS A 70 -3.20 -8.13 5.00
N ALA A 71 -2.45 -7.09 5.34
CA ALA A 71 -1.00 -7.02 5.15
C ALA A 71 -0.33 -7.18 6.53
N ILE A 72 0.52 -8.20 6.64
CA ILE A 72 1.35 -8.48 7.82
C ILE A 72 2.77 -8.07 7.46
N ILE A 73 3.34 -7.15 8.23
CA ILE A 73 4.61 -6.47 7.93
C ILE A 73 5.53 -6.67 9.12
N ASP A 74 6.72 -7.18 8.84
CA ASP A 74 7.82 -7.31 9.79
C ASP A 74 9.00 -6.47 9.28
N SER A 75 9.29 -5.39 10.00
CA SER A 75 10.33 -4.39 9.70
C SER A 75 11.59 -4.56 10.55
N SER A 76 11.70 -5.62 11.35
CA SER A 76 12.86 -5.89 12.22
C SER A 76 14.21 -5.95 11.48
N ASN A 77 14.20 -6.19 10.17
CA ASN A 77 15.38 -6.25 9.32
C ASN A 77 15.40 -5.16 8.24
N ALA A 78 14.54 -4.14 8.35
CA ALA A 78 14.49 -3.03 7.41
C ALA A 78 15.66 -2.06 7.68
N VAL A 79 16.74 -2.22 6.91
CA VAL A 79 17.99 -1.45 7.04
C VAL A 79 18.35 -0.66 5.77
N SER A 80 17.54 -0.79 4.72
CA SER A 80 17.80 -0.09 3.45
C SER A 80 17.08 1.26 3.45
N HIS A 81 17.84 2.32 3.19
CA HIS A 81 17.32 3.69 3.11
C HIS A 81 17.12 4.16 1.67
N GLU A 82 17.35 3.29 0.68
CA GLU A 82 17.24 3.62 -0.73
C GLU A 82 15.98 2.99 -1.33
N ILE A 83 15.12 3.83 -1.92
CA ILE A 83 13.96 3.37 -2.68
C ILE A 83 14.28 3.49 -4.16
N PRO A 84 14.21 2.39 -4.94
CA PRO A 84 14.52 2.42 -6.36
C PRO A 84 13.70 3.48 -7.11
N THR A 85 14.39 4.31 -7.91
CA THR A 85 13.77 5.42 -8.65
C THR A 85 12.64 4.96 -9.58
N ARG A 86 12.71 3.73 -10.09
CA ARG A 86 11.66 3.12 -10.90
C ARG A 86 10.32 3.05 -10.14
N LEU A 87 10.35 2.68 -8.86
CA LEU A 87 9.15 2.53 -8.03
C LEU A 87 8.57 3.88 -7.60
N THR A 88 9.42 4.87 -7.33
CA THR A 88 8.96 6.22 -6.96
C THR A 88 8.26 6.94 -8.12
N ARG A 89 8.63 6.64 -9.37
CA ARG A 89 7.95 7.14 -10.58
C ARG A 89 6.58 6.50 -10.82
N GLU A 90 6.39 5.25 -10.38
CA GLU A 90 5.13 4.51 -10.53
C GLU A 90 4.11 4.88 -9.43
N LEU A 91 4.56 5.43 -8.30
CA LEU A 91 3.69 5.83 -7.18
C LEU A 91 4.08 7.20 -6.62
N ARG A 92 3.30 8.25 -6.92
CA ARG A 92 3.49 9.59 -6.34
C ARG A 92 3.43 9.60 -4.81
N SER A 93 2.59 8.73 -4.23
CA SER A 93 2.45 8.59 -2.77
C SER A 93 3.65 7.91 -2.08
N SER A 94 4.68 7.50 -2.84
CA SER A 94 5.96 7.03 -2.27
C SER A 94 6.60 8.05 -1.34
N VAL A 95 6.27 9.35 -1.48
CA VAL A 95 6.69 10.42 -0.56
C VAL A 95 6.37 10.13 0.91
N PHE A 96 5.34 9.33 1.23
CA PHE A 96 5.05 8.95 2.61
C PHE A 96 6.16 8.14 3.27
N MET A 97 7.01 7.48 2.47
CA MET A 97 8.18 6.76 2.99
C MET A 97 9.28 7.69 3.48
N LEU A 98 9.34 8.95 3.03
CA LEU A 98 10.44 9.86 3.35
C LEU A 98 10.62 10.02 4.86
N GLY A 99 9.54 10.25 5.61
CA GLY A 99 9.60 10.35 7.06
C GLY A 99 10.07 9.04 7.69
N SER A 100 9.49 7.92 7.25
CA SER A 100 9.73 6.60 7.83
C SER A 100 11.16 6.09 7.60
N VAL A 101 11.73 6.38 6.42
CA VAL A 101 13.10 6.00 6.04
C VAL A 101 14.14 6.93 6.67
N LEU A 102 13.81 8.20 6.89
CA LEU A 102 14.73 9.17 7.51
C LEU A 102 14.93 8.92 9.01
N THR A 103 13.90 8.41 9.69
CA THR A 103 13.94 8.19 11.14
C THR A 103 14.47 6.82 11.55
N ARG A 104 14.50 5.85 10.63
CA ARG A 104 15.25 4.60 10.80
C ARG A 104 16.69 4.82 10.41
#